data_AF-A0A644USL7-F1
#
_entry.id   AF-A0A644USL7-F1
#
_cell.length_a   1.000
_cell.length_b   1.000
_cell.length_c   1.000
_cell.angle_alpha   90.00
_cell.angle_beta   90.00
_cell.angle_gamma   90.00
#
_symmetry.space_group_name_H-M   'P 1'
#
loop_
_entity.id
_entity.type
_entity.pdbx_description
1 polymer ?
#
loop_
_entity_poly.entity_id
_entity_poly.type
_entity_poly.pdbx_seq_one_letter_code
_entity_poly.pdbx_strand_id
1 'polypeptide(L)'
;MMRERKPFRTETTGKFRLFLIMMLVVSLGAGFSSCTSQKKAAKKKAAQELAEKKAKAKSDLLAIINDDGRMTLEEKEFKLAAVKRMGIDDNEINDLIGQAEEILARERAALERKKEEERLQREKEAKERELREGGQYRAINNSLDAVAGAGDVASANMRIREALAAFAGEDVPVLILISREGEIKDYDRPTTIRKYLEFIKDQKKSPNKVLNAAFDSNGKIKELELIKK
;
A
#
# COMPACT_ATOMS: atom_id res chain seq x y z
N MET A 1 24.84 69.90 11.74
CA MET A 1 25.40 69.87 13.11
C MET A 1 26.78 69.23 13.06
N MET A 2 27.80 69.88 13.65
CA MET A 2 29.11 69.27 13.94
C MET A 2 28.93 68.31 15.15
N ARG A 3 29.63 67.18 15.28
CA ARG A 3 30.98 66.97 15.88
C ARG A 3 31.18 65.42 15.94
N GLU A 4 32.37 64.80 15.98
CA GLU A 4 33.74 65.31 16.09
C GLU A 4 34.81 64.33 15.54
N ARG A 5 35.90 64.90 15.01
CA ARG A 5 37.33 64.45 14.98
C ARG A 5 37.71 62.98 14.68
N LYS A 6 38.50 62.82 13.59
CA LYS A 6 39.54 61.79 13.41
C LYS A 6 40.71 62.02 14.39
N PRO A 7 41.68 61.08 14.54
CA PRO A 7 42.89 61.18 13.69
C PRO A 7 43.57 59.85 13.29
N PHE A 8 44.45 59.92 12.27
CA PHE A 8 45.73 59.20 12.03
C PHE A 8 45.94 57.70 12.43
N ARG A 9 46.74 56.87 11.73
CA ARG A 9 47.66 57.05 10.58
C ARG A 9 47.95 55.66 9.94
N THR A 10 48.44 55.65 8.69
CA THR A 10 49.40 54.69 8.06
C THR A 10 49.80 53.46 8.90
N GLU A 11 49.58 52.20 8.51
CA GLU A 11 50.34 51.40 7.52
C GLU A 11 49.79 49.93 7.47
N THR A 12 50.25 48.93 6.68
CA THR A 12 51.26 48.81 5.60
C THR A 12 50.78 47.80 4.51
N THR A 13 51.54 47.66 3.41
CA THR A 13 51.54 46.47 2.50
C THR A 13 51.95 45.19 3.24
N GLY A 14 51.56 43.95 2.90
CA GLY A 14 51.15 43.39 1.62
C GLY A 14 52.21 42.39 1.10
N LYS A 15 51.80 41.15 0.79
CA LYS A 15 52.57 40.05 0.13
C LYS A 15 53.70 39.37 0.94
N PHE A 16 53.41 38.19 1.51
CA PHE A 16 54.43 37.14 1.77
C PHE A 16 53.84 35.71 1.69
N ARG A 17 53.05 35.44 0.63
CA ARG A 17 53.01 34.08 0.07
C ARG A 17 54.28 33.90 -0.77
N LEU A 18 54.85 32.69 -0.74
CA LEU A 18 56.10 32.29 -1.41
C LEU A 18 57.40 32.62 -0.66
N PHE A 19 57.65 31.91 0.44
CA PHE A 19 59.03 31.57 0.86
C PHE A 19 59.10 30.09 1.24
N LEU A 20 60.03 29.39 0.57
CA LEU A 20 60.66 28.08 0.84
C LEU A 20 60.06 27.21 1.99
N ILE A 21 59.73 25.93 1.79
CA ILE A 21 60.51 24.88 1.11
C ILE A 21 62.00 24.90 1.51
N MET A 22 62.30 24.99 2.82
CA MET A 22 63.60 24.57 3.36
C MET A 22 63.55 24.31 4.88
N MET A 23 62.99 23.17 5.31
CA MET A 23 63.22 22.57 6.65
C MET A 23 62.72 21.11 6.70
N LEU A 24 63.30 20.29 5.82
CA LEU A 24 63.42 18.84 6.02
C LEU A 24 64.91 18.58 6.33
N VAL A 25 65.23 17.59 7.17
CA VAL A 25 66.61 17.19 7.58
C VAL A 25 67.21 18.22 8.57
N VAL A 26 67.55 17.92 9.84
CA VAL A 26 68.01 16.67 10.49
C VAL A 26 67.33 16.45 11.86
N SER A 27 66.86 15.22 12.12
CA SER A 27 66.80 14.64 13.47
C SER A 27 67.00 13.12 13.42
N LEU A 28 68.18 12.70 12.97
CA LEU A 28 68.64 11.31 13.09
C LEU A 28 69.10 11.06 14.53
N GLY A 29 68.32 10.29 15.29
CA GLY A 29 68.67 9.92 16.67
C GLY A 29 67.79 8.79 17.21
N ALA A 30 68.36 7.57 17.29
CA ALA A 30 67.79 6.33 17.82
C ALA A 30 66.55 5.75 17.07
N GLY A 31 66.65 4.48 16.63
CA GLY A 31 65.46 3.75 16.14
C GLY A 31 65.66 2.65 15.08
N PHE A 32 66.88 2.30 14.67
CA PHE A 32 67.11 1.18 13.72
C PHE A 32 66.91 -0.20 14.37
N SER A 33 65.66 -0.54 14.67
CA SER A 33 65.19 -1.91 14.86
C SER A 33 63.67 -1.97 14.68
N SER A 34 63.19 -3.03 14.00
CA SER A 34 61.77 -3.41 13.91
C SER A 34 60.88 -2.86 12.77
N CYS A 35 61.42 -2.65 11.56
CA CYS A 35 60.56 -2.52 10.36
C CYS A 35 59.84 -3.84 10.00
N THR A 36 60.31 -4.98 10.52
CA THR A 36 59.71 -6.31 10.35
C THR A 36 58.58 -6.60 11.34
N SER A 37 58.70 -6.21 12.62
CA SER A 37 57.61 -6.49 13.59
C SER A 37 56.41 -5.58 13.39
N GLN A 38 56.59 -4.31 13.00
CA GLN A 38 55.45 -3.44 12.65
C GLN A 38 54.66 -4.00 11.45
N LYS A 39 55.34 -4.45 10.38
CA LYS A 39 54.67 -5.12 9.25
C LYS A 39 54.00 -6.43 9.65
N LYS A 40 54.60 -7.22 10.55
CA LYS A 40 54.02 -8.46 11.08
C LYS A 40 52.80 -8.19 11.99
N ALA A 41 52.85 -7.14 12.80
CA ALA A 41 51.75 -6.71 13.66
C ALA A 41 50.58 -6.13 12.84
N ALA A 42 50.85 -5.31 11.82
CA ALA A 42 49.83 -4.81 10.89
C ALA A 42 49.15 -5.96 10.12
N LYS A 43 49.91 -6.92 9.60
CA LYS A 43 49.35 -8.14 8.98
C LYS A 43 48.52 -8.97 9.96
N LYS A 44 48.96 -9.12 11.22
CA LYS A 44 48.20 -9.84 12.25
C LYS A 44 46.88 -9.13 12.58
N LYS A 45 46.89 -7.80 12.75
CA LYS A 45 45.67 -7.00 12.97
C LYS A 45 44.71 -7.10 11.79
N ALA A 46 45.19 -6.92 10.56
CA ALA A 46 44.35 -7.05 9.36
C ALA A 46 43.72 -8.46 9.22
N ALA A 47 44.47 -9.51 9.58
CA ALA A 47 43.94 -10.87 9.62
C ALA A 47 42.90 -11.09 10.73
N GLN A 48 43.08 -10.47 11.90
CA GLN A 48 42.10 -10.49 13.00
C GLN A 48 40.82 -9.74 12.63
N GLU A 49 40.92 -8.52 12.08
CA GLU A 49 39.77 -7.76 11.60
C GLU A 49 39.00 -8.49 10.48
N LEU A 50 39.70 -9.20 9.58
CA LEU A 50 39.07 -10.01 8.55
C LEU A 50 38.36 -11.24 9.16
N ALA A 51 38.96 -11.90 10.15
CA ALA A 51 38.34 -13.02 10.86
C ALA A 51 37.10 -12.58 11.66
N GLU A 52 37.15 -11.43 12.34
CA GLU A 52 36.01 -10.84 13.05
C GLU A 52 34.87 -10.47 12.09
N LYS A 53 35.19 -9.86 10.94
CA LYS A 53 34.20 -9.59 9.88
C LYS A 53 33.57 -10.88 9.35
N LYS A 54 34.37 -11.93 9.10
CA LYS A 54 33.88 -13.26 8.67
C LYS A 54 32.98 -13.91 9.72
N ALA A 55 33.38 -13.90 10.99
CA ALA A 55 32.59 -14.45 12.09
C ALA A 55 31.25 -13.71 12.27
N LYS A 56 31.28 -12.36 12.22
CA LYS A 56 30.08 -11.54 12.28
C LYS A 56 29.14 -11.81 11.10
N ALA A 57 29.66 -11.84 9.87
CA ALA A 57 28.89 -12.12 8.67
C ALA A 57 28.17 -13.49 8.76
N LYS A 58 28.88 -14.55 9.16
CA LYS A 58 28.27 -15.87 9.39
C LYS A 58 27.20 -15.84 10.48
N SER A 59 27.44 -15.15 11.59
CA SER A 59 26.45 -15.01 12.67
C SER A 59 25.19 -14.27 12.22
N ASP A 60 25.35 -13.18 11.47
CA ASP A 60 24.23 -12.37 10.98
C ASP A 60 23.40 -13.13 9.92
N LEU A 61 24.05 -13.92 9.05
CA LEU A 61 23.39 -14.78 8.06
C LEU A 61 22.68 -15.98 8.69
N LEU A 62 23.32 -16.67 9.64
CA LEU A 62 22.71 -17.79 10.36
C LEU A 62 21.52 -17.35 11.20
N ALA A 63 21.52 -16.11 11.70
CA ALA A 63 20.36 -15.53 12.36
C ALA A 63 19.17 -15.34 11.40
N ILE A 64 19.41 -15.00 10.12
CA ILE A 64 18.35 -14.92 9.09
C ILE A 64 17.84 -16.31 8.72
N ILE A 65 18.76 -17.26 8.47
CA ILE A 65 18.43 -18.61 7.99
C ILE A 65 17.65 -19.42 9.03
N ASN A 66 18.00 -19.27 10.32
CA ASN A 66 17.37 -20.00 11.42
C ASN A 66 16.36 -19.15 12.20
N ASP A 67 15.84 -18.07 11.62
CA ASP A 67 14.81 -17.25 12.27
C ASP A 67 13.47 -18.01 12.35
N ASP A 68 12.91 -18.09 13.56
CA ASP A 68 11.62 -18.70 13.85
C ASP A 68 10.46 -17.69 13.85
N GLY A 69 10.60 -16.60 13.09
CA GLY A 69 9.63 -15.50 12.99
C GLY A 69 9.81 -14.41 14.04
N ARG A 70 11.01 -14.27 14.63
CA ARG A 70 11.31 -13.20 15.60
C ARG A 70 11.72 -11.90 14.95
N MET A 71 12.28 -11.94 13.75
CA MET A 71 12.68 -10.75 12.98
C MET A 71 11.66 -10.41 11.90
N THR A 72 11.49 -9.12 11.61
CA THR A 72 10.71 -8.70 10.44
C THR A 72 11.47 -8.93 9.13
N LEU A 73 10.76 -8.96 8.01
CA LEU A 73 11.35 -9.07 6.68
C LEU A 73 12.35 -7.92 6.43
N GLU A 74 12.01 -6.69 6.83
CA GLU A 74 12.87 -5.51 6.70
C GLU A 74 14.16 -5.63 7.53
N GLU A 75 14.09 -6.18 8.75
CA GLU A 75 15.27 -6.41 9.60
C GLU A 75 16.22 -7.45 9.00
N LYS A 76 15.68 -8.56 8.47
CA LYS A 76 16.46 -9.59 7.78
C LYS A 76 17.12 -9.05 6.51
N GLU A 77 16.38 -8.30 5.69
CA GLU A 77 16.90 -7.65 4.49
C GLU A 77 18.01 -6.63 4.82
N PHE A 78 17.85 -5.84 5.89
CA PHE A 78 18.87 -4.91 6.36
C PHE A 78 20.16 -5.63 6.80
N LYS A 79 20.03 -6.75 7.54
CA LYS A 79 21.18 -7.59 7.95
C LYS A 79 21.90 -8.18 6.73
N LEU A 80 21.18 -8.78 5.79
CA LEU A 80 21.75 -9.30 4.55
C LEU A 80 22.49 -8.20 3.75
N ALA A 81 21.89 -7.02 3.61
CA ALA A 81 22.52 -5.88 2.95
C ALA A 81 23.73 -5.32 3.73
N ALA A 82 23.76 -5.43 5.06
CA ALA A 82 24.93 -5.12 5.86
C ALA A 82 26.09 -6.10 5.58
N VAL A 83 25.81 -7.41 5.53
CA VAL A 83 26.81 -8.43 5.22
C VAL A 83 27.37 -8.28 3.80
N LYS A 84 26.52 -8.10 2.78
CA LYS A 84 26.95 -7.84 1.40
C LYS A 84 27.88 -6.62 1.29
N ARG A 85 27.57 -5.54 2.00
CA ARG A 85 28.41 -4.31 2.05
C ARG A 85 29.78 -4.52 2.69
N MET A 86 30.02 -5.62 3.42
CA MET A 86 31.35 -5.93 3.96
C MET A 86 32.33 -6.42 2.88
N GLY A 87 31.84 -6.81 1.70
CA GLY A 87 32.69 -7.19 0.55
C GLY A 87 33.62 -8.37 0.83
N ILE A 88 33.13 -9.35 1.61
CA ILE A 88 33.93 -10.48 2.08
C ILE A 88 33.96 -11.58 1.02
N ASP A 89 35.13 -11.82 0.45
CA ASP A 89 35.37 -12.95 -0.45
C ASP A 89 35.62 -14.24 0.37
N ASP A 90 34.59 -15.10 0.42
CA ASP A 90 34.59 -16.37 1.14
C ASP A 90 33.43 -17.25 0.64
N ASN A 91 33.73 -18.46 0.15
CA ASN A 91 32.73 -19.35 -0.46
C ASN A 91 31.58 -19.69 0.51
N GLU A 92 31.88 -19.97 1.78
CA GLU A 92 30.87 -20.35 2.78
C GLU A 92 29.93 -19.18 3.10
N ILE A 93 30.46 -17.95 3.12
CA ILE A 93 29.63 -16.74 3.29
C ILE A 93 28.78 -16.49 2.04
N ASN A 94 29.31 -16.74 0.84
CA ASN A 94 28.53 -16.62 -0.41
C ASN A 94 27.38 -17.65 -0.45
N ASP A 95 27.61 -18.90 -0.02
CA ASP A 95 26.58 -19.94 0.07
C ASP A 95 25.50 -19.58 1.10
N LEU A 96 25.89 -19.02 2.25
CA LEU A 96 24.96 -18.52 3.27
C LEU A 96 24.18 -17.27 2.81
N ILE A 97 24.80 -16.39 2.01
CA ILE A 97 24.12 -15.27 1.35
C ILE A 97 23.04 -15.80 0.41
N GLY A 98 23.34 -16.80 -0.43
CA GLY A 98 22.37 -17.41 -1.33
C GLY A 98 21.18 -18.04 -0.60
N GLN A 99 21.43 -18.79 0.48
CA GLN A 99 20.37 -19.37 1.32
C GLN A 99 19.49 -18.30 1.98
N ALA A 100 20.10 -17.25 2.54
CA ALA A 100 19.37 -16.12 3.11
C ALA A 100 18.53 -15.39 2.05
N GLU A 101 19.06 -15.18 0.85
CA GLU A 101 18.31 -14.60 -0.28
C GLU A 101 17.10 -15.43 -0.68
N GLU A 102 17.24 -16.76 -0.79
CA GLU A 102 16.14 -17.64 -1.17
C GLU A 102 15.04 -17.68 -0.10
N ILE A 103 15.41 -17.65 1.19
CA ILE A 103 14.45 -17.53 2.29
C ILE A 103 13.69 -16.20 2.20
N LEU A 104 14.40 -15.08 2.04
CA LEU A 104 13.77 -13.75 1.97
C LEU A 104 12.91 -13.56 0.72
N ALA A 105 13.32 -14.11 -0.42
CA ALA A 105 12.52 -14.11 -1.64
C ALA A 105 11.20 -14.89 -1.45
N ARG A 106 11.25 -16.05 -0.77
CA ARG A 106 10.06 -16.85 -0.45
C ARG A 106 9.16 -16.15 0.58
N GLU A 107 9.72 -15.56 1.64
CA GLU A 107 8.99 -14.78 2.63
C GLU A 107 8.30 -13.56 2.00
N ARG A 108 9.01 -12.80 1.16
CA ARG A 108 8.45 -11.65 0.43
C ARG A 108 7.30 -12.06 -0.48
N ALA A 109 7.49 -13.10 -1.29
CA ALA A 109 6.44 -13.60 -2.19
C ALA A 109 5.22 -14.15 -1.42
N ALA A 110 5.42 -14.77 -0.25
CA ALA A 110 4.32 -15.21 0.61
C ALA A 110 3.57 -14.02 1.24
N LEU A 111 4.29 -12.99 1.68
CA LEU A 111 3.72 -11.76 2.23
C LEU A 111 2.94 -10.97 1.17
N GLU A 112 3.44 -10.88 -0.05
CA GLU A 112 2.76 -10.24 -1.19
C GLU A 112 1.47 -10.99 -1.57
N ARG A 113 1.52 -12.32 -1.72
CA ARG A 113 0.31 -13.14 -1.94
C ARG A 113 -0.73 -12.92 -0.84
N LYS A 114 -0.32 -12.98 0.43
CA LYS A 114 -1.22 -12.76 1.57
C LYS A 114 -1.84 -11.36 1.56
N LYS A 115 -1.05 -10.31 1.25
CA LYS A 115 -1.54 -8.92 1.12
C LYS A 115 -2.53 -8.78 -0.04
N GLU A 116 -2.28 -9.44 -1.16
CA GLU A 116 -3.18 -9.45 -2.31
C GLU A 116 -4.48 -10.21 -2.02
N GLU A 117 -4.40 -11.40 -1.44
CA GLU A 117 -5.56 -12.17 -0.97
C GLU A 117 -6.41 -11.37 0.02
N GLU A 118 -5.79 -10.72 1.02
CA GLU A 118 -6.48 -9.87 1.99
C GLU A 118 -7.10 -8.61 1.33
N ARG A 119 -6.47 -8.05 0.30
CA ARG A 119 -7.00 -6.91 -0.46
C ARG A 119 -8.22 -7.34 -1.29
N LEU A 120 -8.11 -8.45 -2.02
CA LEU A 120 -9.19 -9.05 -2.80
C LEU A 120 -10.36 -9.50 -1.91
N GLN A 121 -10.08 -10.05 -0.73
CA GLN A 121 -11.10 -10.45 0.24
C GLN A 121 -11.84 -9.23 0.80
N ARG A 122 -11.12 -8.17 1.20
CA ARG A 122 -11.74 -6.92 1.64
C ARG A 122 -12.57 -6.23 0.55
N GLU A 123 -12.12 -6.28 -0.71
CA GLU A 123 -12.88 -5.75 -1.84
C GLU A 123 -14.17 -6.54 -2.07
N LYS A 124 -14.10 -7.88 -2.05
CA LYS A 124 -15.28 -8.76 -2.13
C LYS A 124 -16.26 -8.50 -0.99
N GLU A 125 -15.78 -8.45 0.26
CA GLU A 125 -16.62 -8.18 1.42
C GLU A 125 -17.24 -6.78 1.38
N ALA A 126 -16.49 -5.75 0.95
CA ALA A 126 -17.02 -4.40 0.81
C ALA A 126 -18.14 -4.36 -0.24
N LYS A 127 -17.92 -4.98 -1.40
CA LYS A 127 -18.90 -5.10 -2.49
C LYS A 127 -20.13 -5.90 -2.09
N GLU A 128 -19.95 -7.00 -1.33
CA GLU A 128 -21.07 -7.78 -0.80
C GLU A 128 -21.88 -7.00 0.24
N ARG A 129 -21.21 -6.30 1.17
CA ARG A 129 -21.88 -5.41 2.14
C ARG A 129 -22.65 -4.30 1.46
N GLU A 130 -22.06 -3.66 0.44
CA GLU A 130 -22.74 -2.65 -0.37
C GLU A 130 -24.00 -3.24 -1.03
N LEU A 131 -23.88 -4.40 -1.69
CA LEU A 131 -24.99 -5.13 -2.32
C LEU A 131 -26.03 -5.67 -1.33
N ARG A 132 -25.69 -5.81 -0.03
CA ARG A 132 -26.60 -6.24 1.04
C ARG A 132 -27.33 -5.05 1.67
N GLU A 133 -26.65 -3.92 1.82
CA GLU A 133 -27.17 -2.70 2.45
C GLU A 133 -27.83 -1.73 1.46
N GLY A 134 -28.02 -2.17 0.21
CA GLY A 134 -28.63 -1.43 -0.89
C GLY A 134 -27.76 -0.34 -1.52
N GLY A 135 -26.50 -0.21 -1.08
CA GLY A 135 -25.50 0.75 -1.56
C GLY A 135 -26.06 2.18 -1.71
N GLN A 136 -25.68 2.82 -2.82
CA GLN A 136 -26.21 4.13 -3.23
C GLN A 136 -27.73 4.15 -3.47
N TYR A 137 -28.37 2.99 -3.69
CA TYR A 137 -29.80 2.86 -3.99
C TYR A 137 -30.65 2.47 -2.76
N ARG A 138 -30.09 2.56 -1.54
CA ARG A 138 -30.78 2.20 -0.29
C ARG A 138 -32.15 2.86 -0.14
N ALA A 139 -32.29 4.13 -0.52
CA ALA A 139 -33.57 4.84 -0.47
C ALA A 139 -34.64 4.18 -1.38
N ILE A 140 -34.27 3.82 -2.62
CA ILE A 140 -35.17 3.16 -3.57
C ILE A 140 -35.54 1.77 -3.06
N ASN A 141 -34.55 0.98 -2.62
CA ASN A 141 -34.77 -0.34 -2.03
C ASN A 141 -35.74 -0.28 -0.82
N ASN A 142 -35.57 0.71 0.07
CA ASN A 142 -36.47 0.92 1.20
C ASN A 142 -37.90 1.26 0.74
N SER A 143 -38.09 2.05 -0.33
CA SER A 143 -39.42 2.33 -0.89
C SER A 143 -40.08 1.08 -1.49
N LEU A 144 -39.32 0.23 -2.20
CA LEU A 144 -39.83 -1.05 -2.72
C LEU A 144 -40.25 -1.99 -1.58
N ASP A 145 -39.38 -2.14 -0.58
CA ASP A 145 -39.62 -3.01 0.58
C ASP A 145 -40.78 -2.48 1.45
N ALA A 146 -40.97 -1.17 1.53
CA ALA A 146 -42.11 -0.55 2.21
C ALA A 146 -43.45 -0.84 1.51
N VAL A 147 -43.50 -0.82 0.18
CA VAL A 147 -44.71 -1.19 -0.59
C VAL A 147 -45.07 -2.66 -0.35
N ALA A 148 -44.07 -3.55 -0.42
CA ALA A 148 -44.25 -4.98 -0.16
C ALA A 148 -44.66 -5.29 1.29
N GLY A 149 -44.11 -4.56 2.26
CA GLY A 149 -44.36 -4.74 3.70
C GLY A 149 -45.58 -4.00 4.27
N ALA A 150 -46.43 -3.41 3.42
CA ALA A 150 -47.62 -2.70 3.89
C ALA A 150 -48.66 -3.64 4.53
N GLY A 151 -49.22 -3.23 5.68
CA GLY A 151 -50.21 -4.03 6.41
C GLY A 151 -51.53 -4.23 5.64
N ASP A 152 -51.95 -3.21 4.89
CA ASP A 152 -53.21 -3.17 4.16
C ASP A 152 -53.07 -2.51 2.76
N VAL A 153 -54.11 -2.65 1.94
CA VAL A 153 -54.13 -2.17 0.54
C VAL A 153 -54.10 -0.64 0.44
N ALA A 154 -54.73 0.10 1.35
CA ALA A 154 -54.72 1.55 1.32
C ALA A 154 -53.32 2.09 1.66
N SER A 155 -52.68 1.52 2.70
CA SER A 155 -51.28 1.78 3.04
C SER A 155 -50.33 1.44 1.89
N ALA A 156 -50.51 0.30 1.21
CA ALA A 156 -49.70 -0.05 0.05
C ALA A 156 -49.86 0.97 -1.09
N ASN A 157 -51.09 1.36 -1.39
CA ASN A 157 -51.40 2.34 -2.44
C ASN A 157 -50.86 3.75 -2.10
N MET A 158 -50.74 4.13 -0.82
CA MET A 158 -50.03 5.36 -0.42
C MET A 158 -48.53 5.26 -0.74
N ARG A 159 -47.87 4.21 -0.26
CA ARG A 159 -46.43 3.97 -0.46
C ARG A 159 -46.05 3.84 -1.93
N ILE A 160 -46.95 3.31 -2.76
CA ILE A 160 -46.83 3.28 -4.22
C ILE A 160 -46.68 4.69 -4.79
N ARG A 161 -47.54 5.64 -4.38
CA ARG A 161 -47.48 7.03 -4.87
C ARG A 161 -46.22 7.75 -4.38
N GLU A 162 -45.81 7.49 -3.15
CA GLU A 162 -44.54 7.98 -2.59
C GLU A 162 -43.33 7.46 -3.38
N ALA A 163 -43.30 6.16 -3.70
CA ALA A 163 -42.23 5.55 -4.50
C ALA A 163 -42.19 6.12 -5.92
N LEU A 164 -43.34 6.23 -6.59
CA LEU A 164 -43.45 6.78 -7.96
C LEU A 164 -42.93 8.21 -8.08
N ALA A 165 -42.97 9.01 -7.01
CA ALA A 165 -42.44 10.38 -7.02
C ALA A 165 -40.92 10.47 -7.29
N ALA A 166 -40.17 9.37 -7.15
CA ALA A 166 -38.75 9.29 -7.52
C ALA A 166 -38.50 9.04 -9.01
N PHE A 167 -39.51 8.62 -9.77
CA PHE A 167 -39.41 8.22 -11.17
C PHE A 167 -39.84 9.35 -12.12
N ALA A 168 -39.38 9.28 -13.36
CA ALA A 168 -39.73 10.24 -14.42
C ALA A 168 -41.17 10.03 -14.92
N GLY A 169 -41.77 8.88 -14.64
CA GLY A 169 -43.16 8.53 -14.95
C GLY A 169 -43.51 7.12 -14.50
N GLU A 170 -44.78 6.76 -14.61
CA GLU A 170 -45.29 5.42 -14.23
C GLU A 170 -44.84 4.30 -15.19
N ASP A 171 -44.54 4.68 -16.44
CA ASP A 171 -44.11 3.78 -17.51
C ASP A 171 -42.58 3.55 -17.55
N VAL A 172 -41.83 4.07 -16.59
CA VAL A 172 -40.37 3.89 -16.54
C VAL A 172 -40.00 2.40 -16.56
N PRO A 173 -39.13 1.96 -17.50
CA PRO A 173 -38.75 0.56 -17.62
C PRO A 173 -38.05 0.03 -16.37
N VAL A 174 -38.44 -1.18 -15.99
CA VAL A 174 -37.81 -2.01 -14.97
C VAL A 174 -37.31 -3.28 -15.63
N LEU A 175 -36.00 -3.52 -15.52
CA LEU A 175 -35.31 -4.67 -16.09
C LEU A 175 -34.81 -5.56 -14.95
N ILE A 176 -35.18 -6.84 -14.92
CA ILE A 176 -34.76 -7.77 -13.86
C ILE A 176 -33.65 -8.66 -14.42
N LEU A 177 -32.42 -8.50 -13.95
CA LEU A 177 -31.27 -9.28 -14.37
C LEU A 177 -31.41 -10.74 -13.92
N ILE A 178 -31.40 -11.67 -14.88
CA ILE A 178 -31.42 -13.13 -14.66
C ILE A 178 -29.98 -13.67 -14.58
N SER A 179 -29.16 -13.34 -15.58
CA SER A 179 -27.78 -13.82 -15.72
C SER A 179 -26.86 -12.73 -16.27
N ARG A 180 -25.56 -12.86 -15.96
CA ARG A 180 -24.49 -12.04 -16.53
C ARG A 180 -23.30 -12.94 -16.86
N GLU A 181 -22.85 -12.92 -18.11
CA GLU A 181 -21.61 -13.57 -18.55
C GLU A 181 -20.69 -12.51 -19.18
N GLY A 182 -19.61 -12.18 -18.49
CA GLY A 182 -18.74 -11.05 -18.87
C GLY A 182 -19.51 -9.74 -18.92
N GLU A 183 -19.63 -9.13 -20.10
CA GLU A 183 -20.41 -7.91 -20.35
C GLU A 183 -21.82 -8.16 -20.90
N ILE A 184 -22.17 -9.42 -21.20
CA ILE A 184 -23.50 -9.79 -21.67
C ILE A 184 -24.41 -9.94 -20.44
N LYS A 185 -25.58 -9.28 -20.49
CA LYS A 185 -26.61 -9.30 -19.44
C LYS A 185 -27.92 -9.83 -20.03
N ASP A 186 -28.48 -10.85 -19.41
CA ASP A 186 -29.83 -11.34 -19.75
C ASP A 186 -30.84 -10.81 -18.75
N TYR A 187 -31.92 -10.23 -19.25
CA TYR A 187 -33.01 -9.71 -18.43
C TYR A 187 -34.29 -10.51 -18.64
N ASP A 188 -35.10 -10.61 -17.60
CA ASP A 188 -36.49 -11.05 -17.70
C ASP A 188 -37.31 -10.08 -18.57
N ARG A 189 -38.51 -10.50 -18.98
CA ARG A 189 -39.45 -9.68 -19.75
C ARG A 189 -39.57 -8.28 -19.12
N PRO A 190 -39.21 -7.21 -19.84
CA PRO A 190 -39.32 -5.85 -19.33
C PRO A 190 -40.72 -5.51 -18.84
N THR A 191 -40.78 -4.77 -17.74
CA THR A 191 -42.03 -4.26 -17.16
C THR A 191 -41.88 -2.77 -16.86
N THR A 192 -42.95 -2.13 -16.38
CA THR A 192 -42.89 -0.72 -15.93
C THR A 192 -42.83 -0.64 -14.41
N ILE A 193 -42.29 0.45 -13.86
CA ILE A 193 -42.23 0.65 -12.41
C ILE A 193 -43.61 0.57 -11.78
N ARG A 194 -44.66 1.08 -12.44
CA ARG A 194 -46.03 0.99 -11.93
C ARG A 194 -46.48 -0.47 -11.76
N LYS A 195 -46.27 -1.30 -12.79
CA LYS A 195 -46.59 -2.74 -12.78
C LYS A 195 -45.73 -3.51 -11.79
N TYR A 196 -44.45 -3.19 -11.66
CA TYR A 196 -43.56 -3.82 -10.68
C TYR A 196 -43.97 -3.50 -9.24
N LEU A 197 -44.36 -2.26 -8.96
CA LEU A 197 -44.88 -1.84 -7.66
C LEU A 197 -46.23 -2.49 -7.30
N GLU A 198 -47.13 -2.71 -8.28
CA GLU A 198 -48.32 -3.54 -8.06
C GLU A 198 -47.94 -4.99 -7.73
N PHE A 199 -47.03 -5.59 -8.51
CA PHE A 199 -46.58 -6.96 -8.31
C PHE A 199 -46.02 -7.19 -6.90
N ILE A 200 -45.09 -6.35 -6.41
CA ILE A 200 -44.51 -6.55 -5.07
C ILE A 200 -45.50 -6.29 -3.93
N LYS A 201 -46.51 -5.42 -4.14
CA LYS A 201 -47.67 -5.28 -3.22
C LYS A 201 -48.44 -6.59 -3.15
N ASP A 202 -48.84 -7.14 -4.30
CA ASP A 202 -49.70 -8.33 -4.36
C ASP A 202 -48.97 -9.58 -3.84
N GLN A 203 -47.66 -9.69 -4.09
CA GLN A 203 -46.82 -10.75 -3.52
C GLN A 203 -46.50 -10.57 -2.03
N LYS A 204 -46.76 -9.38 -1.45
CA LYS A 204 -46.29 -8.94 -0.11
C LYS A 204 -44.80 -9.20 0.15
N LYS A 205 -44.01 -9.18 -0.92
CA LYS A 205 -42.58 -9.52 -0.93
C LYS A 205 -41.89 -8.68 -2.00
N SER A 206 -40.70 -8.20 -1.67
CA SER A 206 -39.79 -7.51 -2.58
C SER A 206 -38.60 -8.44 -2.85
N PRO A 207 -38.68 -9.32 -3.88
CA PRO A 207 -37.70 -10.38 -4.12
C PRO A 207 -36.43 -9.91 -4.82
N ASN A 208 -36.42 -8.67 -5.33
CA ASN A 208 -35.30 -8.08 -6.05
C ASN A 208 -34.82 -6.81 -5.35
N LYS A 209 -33.55 -6.48 -5.52
CA LYS A 209 -32.90 -5.23 -5.10
C LYS A 209 -32.46 -4.43 -6.32
N VAL A 210 -32.34 -3.11 -6.17
CA VAL A 210 -31.81 -2.24 -7.22
C VAL A 210 -30.34 -2.54 -7.46
N LEU A 211 -30.01 -2.88 -8.70
CA LEU A 211 -28.65 -3.05 -9.22
C LEU A 211 -28.10 -1.74 -9.79
N ASN A 212 -28.94 -1.03 -10.56
CA ASN A 212 -28.60 0.22 -11.23
C ASN A 212 -29.85 1.09 -11.42
N ALA A 213 -29.69 2.40 -11.51
CA ALA A 213 -30.76 3.32 -11.89
C ALA A 213 -30.18 4.39 -12.82
N ALA A 214 -30.78 4.56 -13.99
CA ALA A 214 -30.46 5.68 -14.88
C ALA A 214 -31.35 6.87 -14.54
N PHE A 215 -30.78 8.08 -14.57
CA PHE A 215 -31.49 9.32 -14.25
C PHE A 215 -31.72 10.20 -15.49
N ASP A 216 -32.77 11.01 -15.45
CA ASP A 216 -33.02 12.11 -16.39
C ASP A 216 -32.27 13.40 -15.99
N SER A 217 -32.45 14.48 -16.75
CA SER A 217 -31.84 15.79 -16.44
C SER A 217 -32.37 16.45 -15.16
N ASN A 218 -33.46 15.94 -14.59
CA ASN A 218 -34.10 16.44 -13.37
C ASN A 218 -33.79 15.59 -12.13
N GLY A 219 -32.92 14.58 -12.28
CA GLY A 219 -32.60 13.63 -11.21
C GLY A 219 -33.70 12.61 -10.91
N LYS A 220 -34.68 12.43 -11.81
CA LYS A 220 -35.71 11.39 -11.72
C LYS A 220 -35.23 10.11 -12.37
N ILE A 221 -35.61 8.96 -11.81
CA ILE A 221 -35.25 7.65 -12.35
C ILE A 221 -36.01 7.45 -13.68
N LYS A 222 -35.28 7.25 -14.78
CA LYS A 222 -35.83 6.98 -16.13
C LYS A 222 -35.70 5.52 -16.57
N GLU A 223 -34.90 4.73 -15.87
CA GLU A 223 -34.77 3.27 -16.03
C GLU A 223 -34.23 2.67 -14.73
N LEU A 224 -34.69 1.47 -14.36
CA LEU A 224 -34.29 0.77 -13.14
C LEU A 224 -33.87 -0.67 -13.46
N GLU A 225 -32.60 -1.01 -13.24
CA GLU A 225 -32.16 -2.40 -13.24
C GLU A 225 -32.28 -2.99 -11.84
N LEU A 226 -32.87 -4.18 -11.76
CA LEU A 226 -33.02 -4.97 -10.55
C LEU A 226 -32.22 -6.26 -10.68
N ILE A 227 -31.82 -6.83 -9.55
CA ILE A 227 -31.26 -8.17 -9.45
C ILE A 227 -31.96 -8.91 -8.31
N LYS A 228 -32.12 -10.22 -8.42
CA LYS A 228 -32.68 -11.05 -7.33
C LYS A 228 -31.87 -10.85 -6.04
N LYS A 229 -32.58 -10.79 -4.90
CA LYS A 229 -31.96 -10.68 -3.56
C LYS A 229 -31.24 -11.97 -3.18
#